data_AF-A0A1W6A808-F1
#
_entry.id   AF-A0A1W6A808-F1
#
_cell.length_a   1.000
_cell.length_b   1.000
_cell.length_c   1.000
_cell.angle_alpha   90.00
_cell.angle_beta   90.00
_cell.angle_gamma   90.00
#
_symmetry.space_group_name_H-M   'P 1'
#
loop_
_entity.id
_entity.type
_entity.pdbx_description
1 polymer ?
#
loop_
_entity_poly.entity_id
_entity_poly.type
_entity_poly.pdbx_seq_one_letter_code
_entity_poly.pdbx_strand_id
1 'polypeptide(L)'
;MADYFYKDGKKYYKKQSYSHHQKDNCFIETHTLTGSNTTLTFTVPANTSRTIFEDFTNNHNKTLLEFLNLSTSQPMQVTIRTRKSRIPITVTIVAGETRGFQVEDFQSLTLTNNTNINSSIGIFIQKTFCICCNNQNDSRNKYYKEQSNSHYQKDNCFIETHTVAGSETTPTENAPLTIMVPPGASRRVFEDFTNNHNKTLIQISVPSDVSSIEVTIRTRRSPTPIIATLVPGETRVFQVEDFQSLTLTNNTEILDFIDILIQKTFCICCNDRNNSCDEYYRDYECDC
;
A
#
# COMPACT_ATOMS: atom_id res chain seq x y z
N MET A 1 37.93 20.87 -25.65
CA MET A 1 36.71 20.87 -26.50
C MET A 1 35.66 21.70 -25.78
N ALA A 2 34.94 22.57 -26.48
CA ALA A 2 33.97 23.48 -25.85
C ALA A 2 32.76 22.70 -25.30
N ASP A 3 32.43 22.90 -24.02
CA ASP A 3 31.27 22.29 -23.33
C ASP A 3 29.93 22.96 -23.68
N TYR A 4 29.79 23.53 -24.89
CA TYR A 4 28.57 24.19 -25.33
C TYR A 4 28.39 24.17 -26.85
N PHE A 5 27.15 24.33 -27.31
CA PHE A 5 26.79 24.58 -28.70
C PHE A 5 25.80 25.75 -28.81
N TYR A 6 25.68 26.36 -29.98
CA TYR A 6 24.68 27.39 -30.26
C TYR A 6 23.53 26.82 -31.09
N LYS A 7 22.30 27.17 -30.75
CA LYS A 7 21.09 26.92 -31.55
C LYS A 7 20.20 28.17 -31.47
N ASP A 8 19.73 28.66 -32.61
CA ASP A 8 18.87 29.85 -32.72
C ASP A 8 19.43 31.09 -31.98
N GLY A 9 20.76 31.31 -32.08
CA GLY A 9 21.44 32.42 -31.42
C GLY A 9 21.65 32.27 -29.90
N LYS A 10 21.15 31.19 -29.29
CA LYS A 10 21.30 30.90 -27.86
C LYS A 10 22.38 29.85 -27.59
N LYS A 11 23.11 30.02 -26.50
CA LYS A 11 24.21 29.14 -26.06
C LYS A 11 23.69 28.04 -25.12
N TYR A 12 23.97 26.79 -25.43
CA TYR A 12 23.54 25.60 -24.69
C TYR A 12 24.75 24.85 -24.14
N TYR A 13 24.79 24.59 -22.84
CA TYR A 13 25.92 23.93 -22.18
C TYR A 13 25.67 22.45 -21.92
N LYS A 14 26.74 21.65 -21.94
CA LYS A 14 26.75 20.26 -21.48
C LYS A 14 26.63 20.26 -19.95
N LYS A 15 25.65 19.53 -19.40
CA LYS A 15 25.48 19.40 -17.94
C LYS A 15 26.72 18.73 -17.33
N GLN A 16 27.43 19.42 -16.46
CA GLN A 16 28.20 18.76 -15.40
C GLN A 16 27.20 18.23 -14.37
N SER A 17 27.25 16.93 -14.10
CA SER A 17 26.35 16.24 -13.17
C SER A 17 26.71 16.56 -11.72
N TYR A 18 26.40 17.78 -11.27
CA TYR A 18 26.21 18.02 -9.85
C TYR A 18 24.78 17.60 -9.52
N SER A 19 24.62 16.43 -8.91
CA SER A 19 23.36 16.02 -8.29
C SER A 19 23.13 16.91 -7.06
N HIS A 20 22.63 18.12 -7.28
CA HIS A 20 21.84 18.77 -6.25
C HIS A 20 20.64 17.85 -6.02
N HIS A 21 20.72 17.00 -5.00
CA HIS A 21 19.57 16.30 -4.47
C HIS A 21 18.54 17.38 -4.13
N GLN A 22 17.55 17.55 -5.01
CA GLN A 22 16.31 18.19 -4.58
C GLN A 22 15.87 17.40 -3.35
N LYS A 23 15.75 18.07 -2.21
CA LYS A 23 15.15 17.44 -1.03
C LYS A 23 13.72 17.13 -1.41
N ASP A 24 13.45 15.87 -1.71
CA ASP A 24 12.08 15.38 -1.85
C ASP A 24 11.34 15.64 -0.54
N ASN A 25 10.08 16.06 -0.64
CA ASN A 25 9.25 16.26 0.56
C ASN A 25 8.86 14.86 1.04
N CYS A 26 9.50 14.37 2.09
CA CYS A 26 9.21 13.07 2.68
C CYS A 26 8.34 13.22 3.93
N PHE A 27 7.33 12.37 4.04
CA PHE A 27 6.36 12.32 5.12
C PHE A 27 6.38 10.95 5.78
N ILE A 28 5.88 10.89 7.00
CA ILE A 28 5.69 9.66 7.75
C ILE A 28 4.19 9.43 7.85
N GLU A 29 3.74 8.21 7.56
CA GLU A 29 2.35 7.80 7.73
C GLU A 29 2.28 6.40 8.32
N THR A 30 1.13 6.05 8.92
CA THR A 30 0.90 4.74 9.51
C THR A 30 -0.33 4.06 8.92
N HIS A 31 -0.16 2.84 8.42
CA HIS A 31 -1.27 1.94 8.14
C HIS A 31 -1.54 1.07 9.37
N THR A 32 -2.83 0.94 9.71
CA THR A 32 -3.29 0.07 10.81
C THR A 32 -4.22 -0.97 10.20
N LEU A 33 -3.93 -2.25 10.44
CA LEU A 33 -4.83 -3.33 10.01
C LEU A 33 -6.21 -3.13 10.64
N THR A 34 -7.29 -3.49 9.93
CA THR A 34 -8.71 -3.19 10.25
C THR A 34 -9.07 -1.70 10.35
N GLY A 35 -8.09 -0.80 10.21
CA GLY A 35 -8.30 0.64 10.35
C GLY A 35 -8.79 1.08 11.73
N SER A 36 -8.71 0.21 12.74
CA SER A 36 -9.06 0.50 14.14
C SER A 36 -8.00 -0.08 15.08
N ASN A 37 -8.02 0.31 16.35
CA ASN A 37 -7.08 -0.20 17.36
C ASN A 37 -7.50 -1.57 17.92
N THR A 38 -8.00 -2.46 17.05
CA THR A 38 -8.54 -3.78 17.43
C THR A 38 -7.69 -4.90 16.85
N THR A 39 -7.68 -6.05 17.50
CA THR A 39 -6.99 -7.24 16.99
C THR A 39 -7.84 -7.92 15.92
N LEU A 40 -7.21 -8.33 14.82
CA LEU A 40 -7.84 -9.18 13.83
C LEU A 40 -7.55 -10.64 14.15
N THR A 41 -8.59 -11.48 14.17
CA THR A 41 -8.43 -12.91 14.43
C THR A 41 -8.04 -13.63 13.15
N PHE A 42 -6.91 -14.34 13.18
CA PHE A 42 -6.45 -15.20 12.10
C PHE A 42 -6.60 -16.66 12.49
N THR A 43 -7.18 -17.47 11.63
CA THR A 43 -7.30 -18.92 11.84
C THR A 43 -6.34 -19.67 10.93
N VAL A 44 -5.58 -20.61 11.51
CA VAL A 44 -4.61 -21.45 10.81
C VAL A 44 -5.01 -22.92 10.99
N PRO A 45 -5.28 -23.65 9.88
CA PRO A 45 -5.62 -25.06 9.96
C PRO A 45 -4.56 -25.92 10.62
N ALA A 46 -4.99 -27.08 11.15
CA ALA A 46 -4.10 -28.08 11.73
C ALA A 46 -2.94 -28.45 10.80
N ASN A 47 -1.72 -28.53 11.34
CA ASN A 47 -0.50 -28.91 10.63
C ASN A 47 -0.23 -28.09 9.34
N THR A 48 -0.55 -26.80 9.35
CA THR A 48 -0.31 -25.89 8.21
C THR A 48 0.39 -24.60 8.62
N SER A 49 0.92 -23.91 7.61
CA SER A 49 1.43 -22.54 7.72
C SER A 49 0.65 -21.62 6.79
N ARG A 50 0.39 -20.38 7.22
CA ARG A 50 -0.21 -19.32 6.41
C ARG A 50 0.61 -18.04 6.54
N THR A 51 0.97 -17.45 5.40
CA THR A 51 1.52 -16.09 5.36
C THR A 51 0.36 -15.11 5.37
N ILE A 52 0.27 -14.30 6.43
CA ILE A 52 -0.89 -13.42 6.65
C ILE A 52 -0.62 -11.97 6.28
N PHE A 53 0.64 -11.56 6.20
CA PHE A 53 1.02 -10.22 5.77
C PHE A 53 2.31 -10.27 4.96
N GLU A 54 2.27 -9.72 3.75
CA GLU A 54 3.42 -9.51 2.86
C GLU A 54 3.56 -8.03 2.50
N ASP A 55 4.76 -7.49 2.67
CA ASP A 55 5.09 -6.12 2.33
C ASP A 55 6.01 -6.07 1.10
N PHE A 56 5.45 -5.63 -0.02
CA PHE A 56 6.11 -5.48 -1.31
C PHE A 56 6.66 -4.07 -1.54
N THR A 57 6.62 -3.19 -0.53
CA THR A 57 7.29 -1.89 -0.60
C THR A 57 8.81 -2.04 -0.43
N ASN A 58 9.59 -1.05 -0.86
CA ASN A 58 11.05 -1.04 -0.69
C ASN A 58 11.56 0.05 0.26
N ASN A 59 10.65 0.73 0.96
CA ASN A 59 11.02 1.80 1.87
C ASN A 59 11.41 1.26 3.25
N HIS A 60 12.24 2.05 3.93
CA HIS A 60 12.47 1.87 5.35
C HIS A 60 11.17 2.07 6.14
N ASN A 61 10.88 1.16 7.06
CA ASN A 61 9.63 1.17 7.83
C ASN A 61 9.82 0.55 9.21
N LYS A 62 8.88 0.82 10.11
CA LYS A 62 8.76 0.17 11.41
C LYS A 62 7.38 -0.46 11.52
N THR A 63 7.32 -1.66 12.07
CA THR A 63 6.07 -2.40 12.25
C THR A 63 5.96 -2.87 13.69
N LEU A 64 4.87 -2.48 14.34
CA LEU A 64 4.41 -3.01 15.62
C LEU A 64 3.47 -4.19 15.33
N LEU A 65 3.75 -5.31 15.98
CA LEU A 65 2.96 -6.53 15.94
C LEU A 65 2.63 -6.91 17.38
N GLU A 66 1.36 -6.97 17.72
CA GLU A 66 0.92 -7.48 19.02
C GLU A 66 0.09 -8.74 18.81
N PHE A 67 0.54 -9.84 19.41
CA PHE A 67 -0.09 -11.14 19.34
C PHE A 67 -0.86 -11.39 20.63
N LEU A 68 -2.11 -11.81 20.49
CA LEU A 68 -2.98 -12.26 21.57
C LEU A 68 -3.42 -13.68 21.25
N ASN A 69 -2.84 -14.67 21.92
CA ASN A 69 -3.29 -16.04 21.80
C ASN A 69 -4.37 -16.31 22.85
N LEU A 70 -5.60 -16.57 22.41
CA LEU A 70 -6.73 -16.80 23.32
C LEU A 70 -6.48 -18.04 24.19
N SER A 71 -6.92 -18.03 25.45
CA SER A 71 -6.64 -19.10 26.41
C SER A 71 -7.13 -20.49 25.99
N THR A 72 -8.06 -20.57 25.04
CA THR A 72 -8.61 -21.81 24.49
C THR A 72 -7.89 -22.28 23.20
N SER A 73 -6.97 -21.48 22.67
CA SER A 73 -6.29 -21.75 21.41
C SER A 73 -4.97 -22.50 21.64
N GLN A 74 -4.53 -23.22 20.62
CA GLN A 74 -3.27 -23.96 20.66
C GLN A 74 -2.05 -23.02 20.54
N PRO A 75 -0.85 -23.46 20.97
CA PRO A 75 0.38 -22.72 20.75
C PRO A 75 0.60 -22.47 19.25
N MET A 76 0.95 -21.24 18.90
CA MET A 76 1.16 -20.85 17.50
C MET A 76 2.59 -20.39 17.29
N GLN A 77 3.28 -20.96 16.31
CA GLN A 77 4.60 -20.48 15.91
C GLN A 77 4.43 -19.29 14.98
N VAL A 78 5.09 -18.19 15.32
CA VAL A 78 5.12 -16.94 14.59
C VAL A 78 6.51 -16.78 13.99
N THR A 79 6.56 -16.51 12.68
CA THR A 79 7.79 -16.22 11.94
C THR A 79 7.70 -14.84 11.31
N ILE A 80 8.58 -13.92 11.73
CA ILE A 80 8.71 -12.56 11.20
C ILE A 80 9.98 -12.48 10.37
N ARG A 81 9.85 -12.08 9.11
CA ARG A 81 11.00 -11.79 8.22
C ARG A 81 11.17 -10.28 8.08
N THR A 82 12.41 -9.82 8.09
CA THR A 82 12.79 -8.45 7.78
C THR A 82 13.77 -8.44 6.61
N ARG A 83 13.75 -7.40 5.77
CA ARG A 83 14.53 -7.39 4.50
C ARG A 83 16.05 -7.45 4.71
N LYS A 84 16.55 -6.84 5.79
CA LYS A 84 17.99 -6.73 6.07
C LYS A 84 18.56 -7.90 6.87
N SER A 85 17.69 -8.73 7.47
CA SER A 85 18.14 -9.91 8.23
C SER A 85 18.00 -11.17 7.39
N ARG A 86 19.04 -12.00 7.37
CA ARG A 86 18.94 -13.37 6.82
C ARG A 86 18.29 -14.35 7.78
N ILE A 87 18.25 -14.01 9.07
CA ILE A 87 17.72 -14.86 10.13
C ILE A 87 16.32 -14.33 10.51
N PRO A 88 15.24 -15.11 10.28
CA PRO A 88 13.91 -14.71 10.70
C PRO A 88 13.79 -14.76 12.23
N ILE A 89 12.95 -13.89 12.79
CA ILE A 89 12.55 -13.98 14.19
C ILE A 89 11.47 -15.06 14.27
N THR A 90 11.74 -16.13 15.01
CA THR A 90 10.80 -17.24 15.19
C THR A 90 10.50 -17.41 16.67
N VAL A 91 9.23 -17.46 17.03
CA VAL A 91 8.75 -17.57 18.41
C VAL A 91 7.49 -18.41 18.46
N THR A 92 7.26 -19.11 19.57
CA THR A 92 5.98 -19.76 19.84
C THR A 92 5.23 -18.93 20.86
N ILE A 93 4.01 -18.52 20.52
CA ILE A 93 3.07 -17.82 21.42
C ILE A 93 2.15 -18.87 22.02
N VAL A 94 2.19 -19.06 23.34
CA VAL A 94 1.37 -20.09 24.02
C VAL A 94 -0.03 -19.56 24.36
N ALA A 95 -0.94 -20.48 24.71
CA ALA A 95 -2.31 -20.12 25.07
C ALA A 95 -2.35 -19.11 26.22
N GLY A 96 -3.13 -18.03 26.07
CA GLY A 96 -3.24 -16.93 27.03
C GLY A 96 -2.07 -15.95 27.03
N GLU A 97 -1.04 -16.16 26.21
CA GLU A 97 0.09 -15.23 26.09
C GLU A 97 -0.28 -14.03 25.23
N THR A 98 0.12 -12.85 25.68
CA THR A 98 0.16 -11.62 24.88
C THR A 98 1.62 -11.22 24.67
N ARG A 99 2.01 -10.94 23.43
CA ARG A 99 3.39 -10.57 23.11
C ARG A 99 3.47 -9.52 22.02
N GLY A 100 4.21 -8.45 22.29
CA GLY A 100 4.50 -7.38 21.34
C GLY A 100 5.89 -7.53 20.71
N PHE A 101 5.99 -7.16 19.44
CA PHE A 101 7.23 -7.04 18.68
C PHE A 101 7.23 -5.72 17.93
N GLN A 102 8.35 -5.01 17.99
CA GLN A 102 8.62 -3.89 17.10
C GLN A 102 9.80 -4.27 16.20
N VAL A 103 9.58 -4.24 14.89
CA VAL A 103 10.59 -4.64 13.90
C VAL A 103 10.79 -3.55 12.86
N GLU A 104 12.00 -3.46 12.34
CA GLU A 104 12.37 -2.54 11.26
C GLU A 104 12.48 -3.32 9.95
N ASP A 105 12.15 -2.64 8.83
CA ASP A 105 12.18 -3.22 7.48
C ASP A 105 11.38 -4.52 7.35
N PHE A 106 10.19 -4.55 7.95
CA PHE A 106 9.28 -5.70 7.93
C PHE A 106 8.99 -6.18 6.51
N GLN A 107 9.17 -7.47 6.25
CA GLN A 107 8.95 -8.09 4.94
C GLN A 107 7.70 -8.97 4.94
N SER A 108 7.58 -9.88 5.90
CA SER A 108 6.44 -10.81 5.94
C SER A 108 6.20 -11.38 7.33
N LEU A 109 4.95 -11.75 7.61
CA LEU A 109 4.51 -12.46 8.80
C LEU A 109 3.85 -13.78 8.41
N THR A 110 4.38 -14.88 8.94
CA THR A 110 3.85 -16.22 8.74
C THR A 110 3.49 -16.85 10.08
N LEU A 111 2.32 -17.46 10.12
CA LEU A 111 1.81 -18.23 11.26
C LEU A 111 1.88 -19.71 10.91
N THR A 112 2.36 -20.52 11.84
CA THR A 112 2.47 -21.97 11.70
C THR A 112 1.76 -22.63 12.87
N ASN A 113 0.78 -23.48 12.54
CA ASN A 113 0.08 -24.32 13.49
C ASN A 113 0.60 -25.76 13.35
N ASN A 114 1.43 -26.18 14.30
CA ASN A 114 2.00 -27.53 14.35
C ASN A 114 1.14 -28.52 15.17
N THR A 115 -0.14 -28.18 15.39
CA THR A 115 -1.07 -29.03 16.16
C THR A 115 -2.09 -29.69 15.26
N ASN A 116 -2.77 -30.72 15.79
CA ASN A 116 -3.74 -31.52 15.04
C ASN A 116 -5.15 -30.91 14.98
N ILE A 117 -5.35 -29.71 15.53
CA ILE A 117 -6.62 -28.98 15.46
C ILE A 117 -6.38 -27.56 14.94
N ASN A 118 -7.42 -26.92 14.41
CA ASN A 118 -7.33 -25.53 14.00
C ASN A 118 -7.03 -24.63 15.21
N SER A 119 -6.27 -23.57 14.98
CA SER A 119 -5.89 -22.61 16.02
C SER A 119 -6.10 -21.20 15.48
N SER A 120 -6.46 -20.29 16.38
CA SER A 120 -6.68 -18.89 16.06
C SER A 120 -5.84 -17.99 16.93
N ILE A 121 -5.39 -16.86 16.39
CA ILE A 121 -4.61 -15.86 17.10
C ILE A 121 -5.14 -14.47 16.74
N GLY A 122 -5.34 -13.62 17.75
CA GLY A 122 -5.59 -12.20 17.55
C GLY A 122 -4.30 -11.48 17.26
N ILE A 123 -4.25 -10.66 16.21
CA ILE A 123 -3.06 -9.88 15.86
C ILE A 123 -3.47 -8.44 15.58
N PHE A 124 -2.83 -7.53 16.29
CA PHE A 124 -2.84 -6.11 15.97
C PHE A 124 -1.56 -5.76 15.21
N ILE A 125 -1.72 -5.04 14.10
CA ILE A 125 -0.62 -4.67 13.21
C ILE A 125 -0.69 -3.19 12.89
N GLN A 126 0.38 -2.47 13.22
CA GLN A 126 0.61 -1.10 12.79
C GLN A 126 1.93 -0.98 12.08
N LYS A 127 1.92 -0.30 10.94
CA LYS A 127 3.11 -0.13 10.11
C LYS A 127 3.29 1.32 9.72
N THR A 128 4.35 1.90 10.25
CA THR A 128 4.77 3.27 9.97
C THR A 128 5.84 3.26 8.88
N PHE A 129 5.65 4.08 7.85
CA PHE A 129 6.53 4.13 6.69
C PHE A 129 6.82 5.56 6.27
N CYS A 130 7.93 5.73 5.54
CA CYS A 130 8.22 6.97 4.84
C CYS A 130 7.63 6.92 3.42
N ILE A 131 7.02 8.02 3.00
CA ILE A 131 6.60 8.28 1.62
C ILE A 131 7.23 9.60 1.17
N CYS A 132 7.95 9.59 0.05
CA CYS A 132 8.57 10.78 -0.50
C CYS A 132 7.82 11.24 -1.73
N CYS A 133 7.43 12.51 -1.72
CA CYS A 133 6.74 13.17 -2.81
C CYS A 133 7.78 13.92 -3.65
N ASN A 134 7.93 13.51 -4.91
CA ASN A 134 8.87 14.11 -5.83
C ASN A 134 8.12 15.06 -6.76
N ASN A 135 8.55 16.32 -6.84
CA ASN A 135 8.00 17.33 -7.77
C ASN A 135 8.38 17.08 -9.24
N GLN A 136 8.95 15.92 -9.56
CA GLN A 136 9.41 15.65 -10.90
C GLN A 136 8.24 15.19 -11.75
N ASN A 137 7.60 16.19 -12.38
CA ASN A 137 7.23 16.07 -13.78
C ASN A 137 8.35 15.31 -14.51
N ASP A 138 8.05 14.06 -14.84
CA ASP A 138 8.67 13.23 -15.86
C ASP A 138 10.13 13.59 -16.19
N SER A 139 11.07 12.78 -15.69
CA SER A 139 12.52 12.88 -15.92
C SER A 139 12.93 12.70 -17.39
N ARG A 140 11.99 12.75 -18.34
CA ARG A 140 12.22 12.58 -19.78
C ARG A 140 12.76 13.80 -20.52
N ASN A 141 12.95 14.97 -19.87
CA ASN A 141 13.18 16.19 -20.66
C ASN A 141 14.34 17.11 -20.26
N LYS A 142 15.53 16.60 -19.89
CA LYS A 142 16.67 17.49 -19.58
C LYS A 142 18.05 16.96 -19.98
N TYR A 143 18.28 16.74 -21.28
CA TYR A 143 19.66 16.66 -21.81
C TYR A 143 20.25 18.03 -22.14
N TYR A 144 19.42 19.03 -22.46
CA TYR A 144 19.86 20.42 -22.60
C TYR A 144 18.84 21.35 -21.94
N LYS A 145 19.31 22.31 -21.14
CA LYS A 145 18.48 23.36 -20.55
C LYS A 145 18.94 24.70 -21.11
N GLU A 146 18.03 25.50 -21.65
CA GLU A 146 18.27 26.93 -21.80
C GLU A 146 18.54 27.52 -20.41
N GLN A 147 19.37 28.56 -20.36
CA GLN A 147 19.66 29.32 -19.15
C GLN A 147 18.45 30.17 -18.78
N SER A 148 17.34 29.53 -18.42
CA SER A 148 16.22 30.16 -17.75
C SER A 148 16.43 29.99 -16.25
N ASN A 149 16.54 31.12 -15.55
CA ASN A 149 16.38 31.22 -14.10
C ASN A 149 14.90 30.90 -13.77
N SER A 150 14.48 29.65 -13.98
CA SER A 150 13.27 29.16 -13.33
C SER A 150 13.63 29.04 -11.86
N HIS A 151 13.24 30.04 -11.04
CA HIS A 151 13.06 29.82 -9.61
C HIS A 151 12.21 28.55 -9.50
N TYR A 152 12.86 27.45 -9.11
CA TYR A 152 12.15 26.21 -8.84
C TYR A 152 11.36 26.50 -7.55
N GLN A 153 10.10 26.89 -7.72
CA GLN A 153 9.16 26.92 -6.60
C GLN A 153 9.19 25.53 -5.97
N LYS A 154 9.48 25.50 -4.68
CA LYS A 154 9.40 24.31 -3.88
C LYS A 154 7.91 24.01 -3.75
N ASP A 155 7.37 23.16 -4.61
CA ASP A 155 5.96 22.79 -4.52
C ASP A 155 5.71 22.22 -3.14
N ASN A 156 4.65 22.70 -2.50
CA ASN A 156 4.25 22.22 -1.18
C ASN A 156 3.53 20.89 -1.39
N CYS A 157 4.18 19.80 -0.99
CA CYS A 157 3.56 18.50 -1.02
C CYS A 157 2.86 18.20 0.30
N PHE A 158 1.82 17.40 0.21
CA PHE A 158 1.02 16.87 1.30
C PHE A 158 0.80 15.40 1.04
N ILE A 159 0.46 14.68 2.11
CA ILE A 159 -0.03 13.31 2.00
C ILE A 159 -1.40 13.23 2.63
N GLU A 160 -2.20 12.29 2.14
CA GLU A 160 -3.50 11.98 2.68
C GLU A 160 -3.76 10.48 2.52
N THR A 161 -4.60 9.91 3.40
CA THR A 161 -4.96 8.49 3.36
C THR A 161 -6.44 8.32 3.09
N HIS A 162 -6.77 7.67 1.97
CA HIS A 162 -8.14 7.23 1.70
C HIS A 162 -8.34 5.80 2.19
N THR A 163 -9.51 5.55 2.78
CA THR A 163 -9.94 4.21 3.16
C THR A 163 -11.12 3.79 2.28
N VAL A 164 -11.03 2.61 1.68
CA VAL A 164 -12.16 1.93 1.03
C VAL A 164 -12.64 0.85 1.99
N ALA A 165 -13.81 1.08 2.56
CA ALA A 165 -14.44 0.26 3.58
C ALA A 165 -15.97 0.25 3.35
N GLY A 166 -16.64 -0.76 3.88
CA GLY A 166 -18.10 -0.79 4.02
C GLY A 166 -18.58 0.25 5.03
N SER A 167 -19.86 0.58 4.97
CA SER A 167 -20.51 1.47 5.94
C SER A 167 -21.25 0.62 6.97
N GLU A 168 -20.78 0.59 8.22
CA GLU A 168 -21.64 0.24 9.35
C GLU A 168 -22.31 1.49 9.93
N THR A 169 -23.35 1.29 10.73
CA THR A 169 -24.17 2.35 11.34
C THR A 169 -23.41 3.16 12.42
N THR A 170 -22.19 2.77 12.76
CA THR A 170 -21.30 3.45 13.72
C THR A 170 -20.08 4.05 13.01
N PRO A 171 -19.92 5.38 12.95
CA PRO A 171 -18.89 6.08 12.17
C PRO A 171 -17.41 5.81 12.56
N THR A 172 -17.14 4.98 13.55
CA THR A 172 -15.82 4.84 14.20
C THR A 172 -15.05 3.58 13.81
N GLU A 173 -15.67 2.63 13.09
CA GLU A 173 -15.02 1.39 12.67
C GLU A 173 -15.07 1.24 11.15
N ASN A 174 -13.91 1.01 10.54
CA ASN A 174 -13.81 0.73 9.11
C ASN A 174 -14.22 -0.73 8.87
N ALA A 175 -15.51 -0.95 8.60
CA ALA A 175 -16.02 -2.28 8.27
C ALA A 175 -15.48 -2.76 6.91
N PRO A 176 -15.19 -4.05 6.72
CA PRO A 176 -14.84 -4.58 5.40
C PRO A 176 -15.98 -4.37 4.39
N LEU A 177 -15.63 -4.14 3.12
CA LEU A 177 -16.56 -4.11 2.00
C LEU A 177 -16.71 -5.51 1.42
N THR A 178 -17.91 -6.06 1.42
CA THR A 178 -18.21 -7.37 0.81
C THR A 178 -18.39 -7.23 -0.70
N ILE A 179 -17.60 -7.97 -1.47
CA ILE A 179 -17.63 -8.02 -2.93
C ILE A 179 -18.17 -9.37 -3.39
N MET A 180 -19.24 -9.35 -4.17
CA MET A 180 -19.73 -10.53 -4.88
C MET A 180 -18.87 -10.79 -6.14
N VAL A 181 -18.31 -11.99 -6.31
CA VAL A 181 -17.55 -12.42 -7.49
C VAL A 181 -18.24 -13.63 -8.15
N PRO A 182 -18.88 -13.44 -9.32
CA PRO A 182 -19.60 -14.52 -10.02
C PRO A 182 -18.71 -15.72 -10.38
N PRO A 183 -19.32 -16.91 -10.55
CA PRO A 183 -18.62 -18.11 -11.04
C PRO A 183 -17.87 -17.85 -12.36
N GLY A 184 -16.64 -18.36 -12.45
CA GLY A 184 -15.81 -18.25 -13.66
C GLY A 184 -15.49 -16.82 -14.12
N ALA A 185 -15.62 -15.83 -13.22
CA ALA A 185 -15.48 -14.42 -13.56
C ALA A 185 -14.38 -13.73 -12.75
N SER A 186 -13.82 -12.67 -13.33
CA SER A 186 -12.95 -11.72 -12.64
C SER A 186 -13.69 -10.41 -12.40
N ARG A 187 -13.50 -9.81 -11.22
CA ARG A 187 -13.95 -8.46 -10.90
C ARG A 187 -12.79 -7.57 -10.48
N ARG A 188 -12.71 -6.41 -11.09
CA ARG A 188 -11.80 -5.35 -10.65
C ARG A 188 -12.50 -4.55 -9.56
N VAL A 189 -11.93 -4.57 -8.36
CA VAL A 189 -12.59 -4.05 -7.15
C VAL A 189 -12.07 -2.68 -6.73
N PHE A 190 -10.84 -2.35 -7.12
CA PHE A 190 -10.27 -1.03 -6.88
C PHE A 190 -9.25 -0.69 -7.95
N GLU A 191 -9.30 0.56 -8.43
CA GLU A 191 -8.44 1.10 -9.48
C GLU A 191 -7.94 2.47 -9.11
N ASP A 192 -6.66 2.71 -9.38
CA ASP A 192 -6.04 4.01 -9.20
C ASP A 192 -5.58 4.56 -10.55
N PHE A 193 -6.39 5.47 -11.09
CA PHE A 193 -6.11 6.20 -12.34
C PHE A 193 -5.25 7.45 -12.14
N THR A 194 -4.73 7.66 -10.92
CA THR A 194 -3.81 8.77 -10.66
C THR A 194 -2.36 8.38 -10.99
N ASN A 195 -1.46 9.36 -11.08
CA ASN A 195 -0.04 9.13 -11.33
C ASN A 195 0.85 9.48 -10.13
N ASN A 196 0.25 9.77 -8.97
CA ASN A 196 1.02 10.08 -7.78
C ASN A 196 1.67 8.82 -7.20
N HIS A 197 2.82 9.04 -6.59
CA HIS A 197 3.44 8.02 -5.75
C HIS A 197 2.54 7.72 -4.56
N ASN A 198 2.34 6.44 -4.26
CA ASN A 198 1.45 6.00 -3.20
C ASN A 198 1.86 4.66 -2.60
N LYS A 199 1.30 4.38 -1.42
CA LYS A 199 1.41 3.11 -0.71
C LYS A 199 0.02 2.67 -0.31
N THR A 200 -0.29 1.40 -0.56
CA THR A 200 -1.62 0.84 -0.35
C THR A 200 -1.53 -0.42 0.50
N LEU A 201 -2.22 -0.44 1.64
CA LEU A 201 -2.52 -1.63 2.42
C LEU A 201 -3.84 -2.22 1.91
N ILE A 202 -3.84 -3.53 1.69
CA ILE A 202 -4.99 -4.30 1.19
C ILE A 202 -5.16 -5.48 2.13
N GLN A 203 -6.30 -5.54 2.81
CA GLN A 203 -6.73 -6.69 3.58
C GLN A 203 -7.82 -7.41 2.80
N ILE A 204 -7.70 -8.73 2.65
CA ILE A 204 -8.68 -9.58 1.98
C ILE A 204 -9.00 -10.74 2.91
N SER A 205 -10.27 -10.92 3.24
CA SER A 205 -10.77 -12.06 4.01
C SER A 205 -11.69 -12.91 3.13
N VAL A 206 -11.37 -14.19 3.02
CA VAL A 206 -12.19 -15.20 2.35
C VAL A 206 -13.01 -15.92 3.41
N PRO A 207 -14.35 -15.84 3.38
CA PRO A 207 -15.21 -16.59 4.29
C PRO A 207 -14.94 -18.11 4.25
N SER A 208 -15.34 -18.83 5.29
CA SER A 208 -15.08 -20.28 5.40
C SER A 208 -15.99 -21.13 4.51
N ASP A 209 -17.10 -20.56 4.04
CA ASP A 209 -18.18 -21.20 3.30
C ASP A 209 -18.16 -20.90 1.79
N VAL A 210 -17.15 -20.16 1.31
CA VAL A 210 -16.94 -19.83 -0.11
C VAL A 210 -15.79 -20.64 -0.70
N SER A 211 -15.53 -20.47 -2.00
CA SER A 211 -14.40 -21.10 -2.67
C SER A 211 -13.10 -20.29 -2.56
N SER A 212 -11.98 -20.89 -3.00
CA SER A 212 -10.72 -20.15 -3.08
C SER A 212 -10.79 -19.05 -4.15
N ILE A 213 -10.26 -17.87 -3.82
CA ILE A 213 -10.19 -16.73 -4.73
C ILE A 213 -8.76 -16.48 -5.19
N GLU A 214 -8.56 -16.22 -6.47
CA GLU A 214 -7.29 -15.70 -6.97
C GLU A 214 -7.30 -14.17 -6.88
N VAL A 215 -6.24 -13.63 -6.27
CA VAL A 215 -6.00 -12.20 -6.08
C VAL A 215 -4.89 -11.79 -7.03
N THR A 216 -5.16 -10.79 -7.86
CA THR A 216 -4.16 -10.15 -8.73
C THR A 216 -4.02 -8.67 -8.37
N ILE A 217 -2.82 -8.26 -7.96
CA ILE A 217 -2.47 -6.87 -7.69
C ILE A 217 -1.46 -6.38 -8.72
N ARG A 218 -1.79 -5.27 -9.39
CA ARG A 218 -0.89 -4.59 -10.32
C ARG A 218 -0.34 -3.31 -9.70
N THR A 219 0.94 -3.04 -9.94
CA THR A 219 1.62 -1.81 -9.57
C THR A 219 2.18 -1.15 -10.83
N ARG A 220 2.34 0.18 -10.83
CA ARG A 220 2.80 0.91 -12.03
C ARG A 220 4.27 0.64 -12.37
N ARG A 221 5.08 0.31 -11.36
CA ARG A 221 6.53 0.15 -11.50
C ARG A 221 6.98 -1.29 -11.78
N SER A 222 6.10 -2.28 -11.63
CA SER A 222 6.40 -3.68 -11.92
C SER A 222 5.60 -4.18 -13.12
N PRO A 223 6.25 -4.76 -14.15
CA PRO A 223 5.52 -5.42 -15.23
C PRO A 223 4.87 -6.73 -14.77
N THR A 224 5.39 -7.33 -13.71
CA THR A 224 4.89 -8.59 -13.15
C THR A 224 3.88 -8.28 -12.04
N PRO A 225 2.61 -8.73 -12.16
CA PRO A 225 1.65 -8.59 -11.08
C PRO A 225 1.99 -9.50 -9.90
N ILE A 226 1.54 -9.11 -8.71
CA ILE A 226 1.49 -9.99 -7.55
C ILE A 226 0.25 -10.86 -7.70
N ILE A 227 0.42 -12.18 -7.65
CA ILE A 227 -0.67 -13.15 -7.76
C ILE A 227 -0.64 -14.05 -6.53
N ALA A 228 -1.79 -14.23 -5.88
CA ALA A 228 -1.95 -15.12 -4.75
C ALA A 228 -3.29 -15.84 -4.81
N THR A 229 -3.34 -17.11 -4.39
CA THR A 229 -4.59 -17.84 -4.19
C THR A 229 -4.88 -17.90 -2.70
N LEU A 230 -6.03 -17.39 -2.28
CA LEU A 230 -6.47 -17.40 -0.90
C LEU A 230 -7.54 -18.49 -0.76
N VAL A 231 -7.38 -19.35 0.25
CA VAL A 231 -8.31 -20.46 0.49
C VAL A 231 -9.43 -20.07 1.47
N PRO A 232 -10.49 -20.88 1.61
CA PRO A 232 -11.57 -20.56 2.54
C PRO A 232 -11.09 -20.36 3.98
N GLY A 233 -11.67 -19.37 4.65
CA GLY A 233 -11.32 -18.96 6.01
C GLY A 233 -9.93 -18.31 6.13
N GLU A 234 -9.33 -17.87 5.02
CA GLU A 234 -8.04 -17.18 5.02
C GLU A 234 -8.23 -15.66 4.98
N THR A 235 -7.51 -14.96 5.87
CA THR A 235 -7.28 -13.53 5.74
C THR A 235 -5.83 -13.28 5.38
N ARG A 236 -5.60 -12.51 4.31
CA ARG A 236 -4.27 -12.13 3.86
C ARG A 236 -4.19 -10.62 3.62
N VAL A 237 -3.04 -10.07 3.99
CA VAL A 237 -2.74 -8.64 3.93
C VAL A 237 -1.56 -8.42 2.98
N PHE A 238 -1.69 -7.40 2.13
CA PHE A 238 -0.66 -6.97 1.21
C PHE A 238 -0.40 -5.49 1.44
N GLN A 239 0.87 -5.09 1.50
CA GLN A 239 1.25 -3.69 1.37
C GLN A 239 2.07 -3.51 0.10
N VAL A 240 1.65 -2.59 -0.76
CA VAL A 240 2.24 -2.39 -2.08
C VAL A 240 2.51 -0.93 -2.37
N GLU A 241 3.51 -0.67 -3.21
CA GLU A 241 3.92 0.66 -3.65
C GLU A 241 3.45 0.91 -5.09
N ASP A 242 3.04 2.15 -5.38
CA ASP A 242 2.53 2.57 -6.69
C ASP A 242 1.39 1.68 -7.20
N PHE A 243 0.42 1.39 -6.31
CA PHE A 243 -0.74 0.56 -6.59
C PHE A 243 -1.51 1.06 -7.82
N GLN A 244 -1.91 0.14 -8.70
CA GLN A 244 -2.67 0.45 -9.91
C GLN A 244 -4.05 -0.19 -9.89
N SER A 245 -4.15 -1.48 -9.59
CA SER A 245 -5.45 -2.17 -9.53
C SER A 245 -5.40 -3.44 -8.71
N LEU A 246 -6.56 -3.78 -8.13
CA LEU A 246 -6.85 -5.04 -7.45
C LEU A 246 -7.96 -5.76 -8.21
N THR A 247 -7.70 -7.00 -8.61
CA THR A 247 -8.65 -7.87 -9.29
C THR A 247 -8.81 -9.16 -8.48
N LEU A 248 -10.06 -9.57 -8.26
CA LEU A 248 -10.44 -10.85 -7.68
C LEU A 248 -10.98 -11.74 -8.80
N THR A 249 -10.47 -12.96 -8.90
CA THR A 249 -10.89 -13.94 -9.90
C THR A 249 -11.43 -15.17 -9.20
N ASN A 250 -12.70 -15.48 -9.47
CA ASN A 250 -13.34 -16.71 -9.03
C ASN A 250 -13.24 -17.74 -10.17
N ASN A 251 -12.37 -18.71 -9.98
CA ASN A 251 -12.15 -19.81 -10.93
C ASN A 251 -13.07 -21.01 -10.68
N THR A 252 -14.10 -20.86 -9.84
CA THR A 252 -15.02 -21.93 -9.46
C THR A 252 -16.41 -21.74 -10.05
N GLU A 253 -17.27 -22.74 -9.85
CA GLU A 253 -18.65 -22.76 -10.34
C GLU A 253 -19.66 -22.14 -9.36
N ILE A 254 -19.20 -21.69 -8.18
CA ILE A 254 -20.05 -21.18 -7.10
C ILE A 254 -19.87 -19.66 -6.98
N LEU A 255 -20.94 -18.96 -6.59
CA LEU A 255 -20.89 -17.52 -6.31
C LEU A 255 -20.13 -17.27 -5.00
N ASP A 256 -19.08 -16.43 -5.05
CA ASP A 256 -18.28 -16.10 -3.87
C ASP A 256 -18.55 -14.67 -3.40
N PHE A 257 -18.48 -14.46 -2.08
CA PHE A 257 -18.50 -13.15 -1.42
C PHE A 257 -17.19 -12.97 -0.67
N ILE A 258 -16.45 -11.90 -0.99
CA ILE A 258 -15.10 -11.66 -0.46
C ILE A 258 -15.06 -10.32 0.23
N ASP A 259 -14.56 -10.28 1.46
CA ASP A 259 -14.45 -9.04 2.23
C ASP A 259 -13.10 -8.38 1.98
N ILE A 260 -13.13 -7.07 1.66
CA ILE A 260 -11.93 -6.28 1.41
C ILE A 260 -11.91 -5.01 2.27
N LEU A 261 -10.72 -4.61 2.68
CA LEU A 261 -10.46 -3.30 3.28
C LEU A 261 -9.16 -2.74 2.68
N ILE A 262 -9.20 -1.48 2.23
CA ILE A 262 -8.07 -0.86 1.56
C ILE A 262 -7.75 0.47 2.23
N GLN A 263 -6.49 0.70 2.58
CA GLN A 263 -5.98 2.00 2.98
C GLN A 263 -4.92 2.45 1.99
N LYS A 264 -5.12 3.60 1.36
CA LYS A 264 -4.23 4.13 0.34
C LYS A 264 -3.74 5.51 0.76
N THR A 265 -2.45 5.60 1.06
CA THR A 265 -1.75 6.87 1.31
C THR A 265 -1.10 7.35 0.03
N PHE A 266 -1.35 8.59 -0.37
CA PHE A 266 -0.83 9.16 -1.60
C PHE A 266 -0.25 10.56 -1.39
N CYS A 267 0.61 10.97 -2.33
CA CYS A 267 1.17 12.31 -2.39
C CYS A 267 0.34 13.25 -3.28
N ILE A 268 0.12 14.49 -2.83
CA ILE A 268 -0.33 15.60 -3.68
C ILE A 268 0.68 16.73 -3.53
N CYS A 269 1.20 17.24 -4.63
CA CYS A 269 2.04 18.44 -4.64
C CYS A 269 1.26 19.60 -5.25
N CYS A 270 1.00 20.61 -4.43
CA CYS A 270 0.37 21.85 -4.85
C CYS A 270 1.48 22.79 -5.31
N ASN A 271 1.47 23.10 -6.61
CA ASN A 271 2.31 24.15 -7.14
C ASN A 271 1.57 25.46 -6.91
N ASP A 272 2.24 26.49 -6.39
CA ASP A 272 1.72 27.87 -6.32
C ASP A 272 1.57 28.52 -7.72
N ARG A 273 1.39 27.71 -8.76
CA ARG A 273 0.96 28.22 -10.06
C ARG A 273 -0.46 28.73 -9.82
N ASN A 274 -0.59 30.06 -9.80
CA ASN A 274 -1.78 30.76 -10.24
C ASN A 274 -2.18 30.14 -11.60
N ASN A 275 -2.94 29.06 -11.59
CA ASN A 275 -3.79 28.72 -12.69
C ASN A 275 -4.91 29.76 -12.64
N SER A 276 -4.62 30.93 -13.22
CA SER A 276 -5.63 31.88 -13.64
C SER A 276 -6.49 31.18 -14.68
N CYS A 277 -7.51 30.48 -14.23
CA CYS A 277 -8.62 30.02 -15.04
C CYS A 277 -9.85 30.13 -14.15
N ASP A 278 -10.34 31.37 -13.99
CA ASP A 278 -11.77 31.67 -13.85
C ASP A 278 -12.06 33.14 -14.18
N GLU A 279 -11.45 33.68 -15.25
CA GLU A 279 -11.96 34.90 -15.92
C GLU A 279 -11.74 34.76 -17.43
N TYR A 280 -12.42 33.78 -18.02
CA TYR A 280 -12.65 33.73 -19.47
C TYR A 280 -14.14 33.45 -19.74
N TYR A 281 -15.01 34.24 -19.10
CA TYR A 281 -16.25 34.64 -19.72
C TYR A 281 -16.12 36.13 -20.06
N ARG A 282 -15.84 36.42 -21.34
CA ARG A 282 -16.41 37.62 -21.93
C ARG A 282 -17.92 37.45 -21.85
N ASP A 283 -18.61 38.39 -21.21
CA ASP A 283 -19.52 39.29 -21.91
C ASP A 283 -20.23 40.22 -20.90
N TYR A 284 -20.31 41.50 -21.30
CA TYR A 284 -21.05 42.62 -20.72
C TYR A 284 -20.42 43.44 -19.58
N GLU A 285 -19.94 44.63 -19.99
CA GLU A 285 -20.08 45.93 -19.32
C GLU A 285 -20.43 45.93 -17.82
N CYS A 286 -19.44 46.19 -16.98
CA CYS A 286 -19.69 46.76 -15.66
C CYS A 286 -19.72 48.29 -15.76
N ASP A 287 -20.90 48.83 -16.02
CA ASP A 287 -21.28 50.19 -15.64
C ASP A 287 -21.93 50.17 -14.24
N CYS A 288 -21.61 51.20 -13.44
CA CYS A 288 -22.03 51.56 -12.07
C CYS A 288 -21.05 51.20 -10.95
#